data_AF-A0A9E5CTN7-F1
#
_entry.id   AF-A0A9E5CTN7-F1
#
_cell.length_a   1.000
_cell.length_b   1.000
_cell.length_c   1.000
_cell.angle_alpha   90.00
_cell.angle_beta   90.00
_cell.angle_gamma   90.00
#
_symmetry.space_group_name_H-M   'P 1'
#
loop_
_entity.id
_entity.type
_entity.pdbx_description
1 polymer ?
#
loop_
_entity_poly.entity_id
_entity_poly.type
_entity_poly.pdbx_seq_one_letter_code
_entity_poly.pdbx_strand_id
1 'polypeptide(L)'
;MNTAKQINIMIGLMIVGLFGTFLYFIFDNGFNAFGLDFEGRQNAAVVRQEKTNVERGAVLFSLNCRACHGLTGQGALERAGLPGAPLNLEDNRPPELTEAQVKAKADRFNGTITCGRVGTLMPPWSRDENG
;
A
#
# COMPACT_ATOMS: atom_id res chain seq x y z
N MET A 1 46.87 12.79 -28.71
CA MET A 1 46.10 11.97 -27.74
C MET A 1 45.90 10.59 -28.32
N ASN A 2 46.14 9.53 -27.54
CA ASN A 2 45.96 8.15 -28.00
C ASN A 2 44.48 7.76 -27.86
N THR A 3 43.75 7.71 -28.98
CA THR A 3 42.32 7.40 -29.04
C THR A 3 41.99 6.05 -28.41
N ALA A 4 42.85 5.05 -28.53
CA ALA A 4 42.67 3.75 -27.88
C ALA A 4 42.74 3.86 -26.34
N LYS A 5 43.63 4.71 -25.81
CA LYS A 5 43.70 4.95 -24.36
C LYS A 5 42.43 5.63 -23.83
N GLN A 6 41.87 6.60 -24.58
CA GLN A 6 40.60 7.23 -24.21
C GLN A 6 39.42 6.25 -24.27
N ILE A 7 39.33 5.43 -25.31
CA ILE A 7 38.26 4.44 -25.47
C ILE A 7 38.29 3.41 -24.33
N ASN A 8 39.46 2.89 -23.96
CA ASN A 8 39.59 1.93 -22.86
C ASN A 8 39.19 2.54 -21.51
N ILE A 9 39.50 3.82 -21.28
CA ILE A 9 39.06 4.53 -20.08
C ILE A 9 37.53 4.67 -20.07
N MET A 10 36.92 5.04 -21.20
CA MET A 10 35.45 5.16 -21.28
C MET A 10 34.75 3.82 -21.05
N ILE A 11 35.22 2.74 -21.67
CA ILE A 11 34.70 1.38 -21.44
C ILE A 11 34.85 0.98 -19.97
N GLY A 12 36.00 1.25 -19.36
CA GLY A 12 36.22 0.96 -17.94
C GLY A 12 35.24 1.68 -17.03
N LEU A 13 35.01 2.98 -17.28
CA LEU A 13 34.02 3.76 -16.52
C LEU A 13 32.59 3.25 -16.70
N MET A 14 32.23 2.82 -17.92
CA MET A 14 30.92 2.22 -18.18
C MET A 14 30.73 0.90 -17.42
N ILE A 15 31.75 0.04 -17.40
CA ILE A 15 31.69 -1.23 -16.66
C ILE A 15 31.55 -0.98 -15.15
N VAL A 16 32.32 -0.04 -14.59
CA VAL A 16 32.21 0.34 -13.17
C VAL A 16 30.81 0.88 -12.86
N GLY A 17 30.26 1.73 -13.73
CA GLY A 17 28.89 2.25 -13.58
C GLY A 17 27.85 1.14 -13.57
N LEU A 18 27.91 0.22 -14.55
CA LEU A 18 26.99 -0.91 -14.65
C LEU A 18 27.10 -1.88 -13.48
N PHE A 19 28.32 -2.15 -13.02
CA PHE A 19 28.53 -3.01 -11.86
C PHE A 19 28.00 -2.35 -10.58
N GLY A 20 28.23 -1.05 -10.41
CA GLY A 20 27.71 -0.28 -9.29
C GLY A 20 26.17 -0.25 -9.24
N THR A 21 25.51 -0.04 -10.38
CA THR A 21 24.04 -0.09 -10.46
C THR A 21 23.49 -1.49 -10.23
N PHE A 22 24.17 -2.53 -10.73
CA PHE A 22 23.79 -3.92 -10.47
C PHE A 22 23.88 -4.29 -8.99
N LEU A 23 24.97 -3.90 -8.31
CA LEU A 23 25.11 -4.10 -6.86
C LEU A 23 24.06 -3.32 -6.07
N TYR A 24 23.77 -2.08 -6.47
CA TYR A 24 22.70 -1.30 -5.86
C TYR A 24 21.33 -1.97 -6.04
N PHE A 25 21.05 -2.49 -7.23
CA PHE A 25 19.80 -3.20 -7.51
C PHE A 25 19.62 -4.43 -6.61
N ILE A 26 20.68 -5.21 -6.41
CA ILE A 26 20.72 -6.36 -5.48
C ILE A 26 20.44 -5.91 -4.04
N PHE A 27 21.12 -4.86 -3.57
CA PHE A 27 20.91 -4.32 -2.23
C PHE A 27 19.46 -3.82 -2.02
N ASP A 28 18.87 -3.23 -3.05
CA ASP A 28 17.53 -2.63 -2.94
C ASP A 28 16.41 -3.67 -2.98
N ASN A 29 16.46 -4.61 -3.93
CA ASN A 29 15.42 -5.62 -4.14
C ASN A 29 15.63 -6.89 -3.30
N GLY A 30 16.82 -7.05 -2.73
CA GLY A 30 17.24 -8.30 -2.10
C GLY A 30 17.78 -9.28 -3.13
N PHE A 31 18.46 -10.30 -2.64
CA PHE A 31 19.07 -11.33 -3.48
C PHE A 31 19.12 -12.64 -2.73
N ASN A 32 18.61 -13.69 -3.37
CA ASN A 32 18.76 -15.05 -2.88
C ASN A 32 19.91 -15.71 -3.63
N ALA A 33 20.93 -16.14 -2.89
CA ALA A 33 21.98 -16.97 -3.44
C ALA A 33 22.41 -18.05 -2.45
N PHE A 34 22.62 -19.26 -2.97
CA PHE A 34 23.09 -20.40 -2.19
C PHE A 34 22.24 -20.70 -0.95
N GLY A 35 20.93 -20.42 -1.00
CA GLY A 35 20.02 -20.60 0.13
C GLY A 35 20.14 -19.55 1.23
N LEU A 36 20.94 -18.50 1.02
CA LEU A 36 20.99 -17.33 1.88
C LEU A 36 20.12 -16.22 1.26
N ASP A 37 19.14 -15.77 2.04
CA ASP A 37 18.23 -14.70 1.64
C ASP A 37 18.69 -13.38 2.26
N PHE A 38 19.11 -12.44 1.41
CA PHE A 38 19.45 -11.09 1.82
C PHE A 38 18.23 -10.20 1.61
N GLU A 39 17.54 -9.88 2.70
CA GLU A 39 16.33 -9.05 2.63
C GLU A 39 16.67 -7.67 2.05
N GLY A 40 15.98 -7.32 0.97
CA GLY A 40 16.15 -6.05 0.28
C GLY A 40 15.69 -4.88 1.14
N ARG A 41 16.38 -3.74 1.02
CA ARG A 41 15.96 -2.50 1.67
C ARG A 41 14.50 -2.13 1.33
N GLN A 42 14.05 -2.38 0.10
CA GLN A 42 12.68 -2.11 -0.34
C GLN A 42 11.65 -2.95 0.42
N ASN A 43 11.91 -4.25 0.63
CA ASN A 43 10.98 -5.13 1.35
C ASN A 43 10.77 -4.64 2.78
N ALA A 44 11.86 -4.35 3.48
CA ALA A 44 11.80 -3.79 4.82
C ALA A 44 11.11 -2.41 4.86
N ALA A 45 11.24 -1.60 3.80
CA ALA A 45 10.53 -0.33 3.68
C ALA A 45 9.03 -0.52 3.46
N VAL A 46 8.60 -1.47 2.61
CA VAL A 46 7.20 -1.81 2.36
C VAL A 46 6.52 -2.24 3.66
N VAL A 47 7.11 -3.16 4.41
CA VAL A 47 6.55 -3.63 5.69
C VAL A 47 6.42 -2.50 6.70
N ARG A 48 7.42 -1.62 6.81
CA ARG A 48 7.34 -0.43 7.68
C ARG A 48 6.25 0.55 7.24
N GLN A 49 6.11 0.76 5.94
CA GLN A 49 5.09 1.66 5.39
C GLN A 49 3.69 1.10 5.62
N GLU A 50 3.50 -0.20 5.43
CA GLU A 50 2.23 -0.88 5.70
C GLU A 50 1.81 -0.70 7.16
N LYS A 51 2.71 -0.99 8.12
CA LYS A 51 2.44 -0.78 9.55
C LYS A 51 2.04 0.67 9.84
N THR A 52 2.79 1.62 9.31
CA THR A 52 2.50 3.05 9.47
C THR A 52 1.14 3.43 8.89
N ASN A 53 0.78 2.88 7.73
CA ASN A 53 -0.51 3.13 7.08
C ASN A 53 -1.66 2.54 7.89
N VAL A 54 -1.50 1.34 8.45
CA VAL A 54 -2.51 0.70 9.31
C VAL A 54 -2.73 1.52 10.59
N GLU A 55 -1.67 1.97 11.26
CA GLU A 55 -1.78 2.80 12.46
C GLU A 55 -2.49 4.13 12.17
N ARG A 56 -2.11 4.81 11.08
CA ARG A 56 -2.78 6.04 10.65
C ARG A 56 -4.24 5.80 10.27
N GLY A 57 -4.51 4.73 9.53
CA GLY A 57 -5.85 4.33 9.11
C GLY A 57 -6.77 4.05 10.30
N ALA A 58 -6.26 3.38 11.33
CA ALA A 58 -6.99 3.10 12.57
C ALA A 58 -7.38 4.39 13.30
N VAL A 59 -6.46 5.36 13.41
CA VAL A 59 -6.76 6.69 13.99
C VAL A 59 -7.85 7.39 13.19
N LEU A 60 -7.71 7.47 11.86
CA LEU A 60 -8.70 8.12 10.99
C LEU A 60 -10.08 7.46 11.10
N PHE A 61 -10.13 6.12 11.10
CA PHE A 61 -11.36 5.36 11.26
C PHE A 61 -12.03 5.65 12.61
N SER A 62 -11.22 5.70 13.68
CA SER A 62 -11.72 5.95 15.03
C SER A 62 -12.33 7.36 15.21
N LEU A 63 -11.80 8.35 14.47
CA LEU A 63 -12.24 9.73 14.57
C LEU A 63 -13.46 10.01 13.68
N ASN A 64 -13.51 9.40 12.49
CA ASN A 64 -14.46 9.81 11.45
C ASN A 64 -15.51 8.75 11.11
N CYS A 65 -15.21 7.45 11.28
CA CYS A 65 -16.03 6.38 10.71
C CYS A 65 -16.78 5.58 11.78
N ARG A 66 -16.15 5.37 12.95
CA ARG A 66 -16.68 4.46 13.98
C ARG A 66 -18.07 4.82 14.50
N ALA A 67 -18.42 6.12 14.46
CA ALA A 67 -19.69 6.61 14.98
C ALA A 67 -20.89 6.00 14.25
N CYS A 68 -20.72 5.68 12.96
CA CYS A 68 -21.73 5.03 12.13
C CYS A 68 -21.40 3.55 11.87
N HIS A 69 -20.13 3.20 11.70
CA HIS A 69 -19.69 1.85 11.29
C HIS A 69 -19.28 0.94 12.45
N GLY A 70 -19.34 1.39 13.70
CA GLY A 70 -18.92 0.60 14.88
C GLY A 70 -17.41 0.71 15.14
N LEU A 71 -16.99 0.35 16.36
CA LEU A 71 -15.58 0.41 16.77
C LEU A 71 -14.73 -0.58 15.98
N THR A 72 -15.28 -1.76 15.70
CA THR A 72 -14.63 -2.83 14.94
C THR A 72 -15.00 -2.82 13.46
N GLY A 73 -15.82 -1.85 13.01
CA GLY A 73 -16.30 -1.79 11.63
C GLY A 73 -17.43 -2.77 11.32
N GLN A 74 -18.06 -3.37 12.32
CA GLN A 74 -19.16 -4.35 12.12
C GLN A 74 -20.56 -3.71 12.07
N GLY A 75 -20.67 -2.39 12.18
CA GLY A 75 -21.91 -1.64 12.02
C GLY A 75 -23.03 -2.15 12.93
N ALA A 76 -24.23 -2.34 12.36
CA ALA A 76 -25.39 -2.85 13.10
C ALA A 76 -25.19 -4.25 13.71
N LEU A 77 -24.22 -5.04 13.24
CA LEU A 77 -23.87 -6.35 13.84
C LEU A 77 -23.12 -6.19 15.17
N GLU A 78 -22.38 -5.09 15.33
CA GLU A 78 -21.69 -4.76 16.59
C GLU A 78 -22.66 -4.17 17.60
N ARG A 79 -23.50 -3.23 17.13
CA ARG A 79 -24.49 -2.53 17.95
C ARG A 79 -25.68 -2.13 17.11
N ALA A 80 -26.86 -2.62 17.49
CA ALA A 80 -28.12 -2.25 16.85
C ALA A 80 -28.32 -0.72 16.81
N GLY A 81 -28.90 -0.22 15.72
CA GLY A 81 -29.17 1.20 15.52
C GLY A 81 -28.02 2.02 14.93
N LEU A 82 -26.84 1.42 14.70
CA LEU A 82 -25.78 2.06 13.93
C LEU A 82 -26.18 2.15 12.44
N PRO A 83 -26.17 3.36 11.82
CA PRO A 83 -26.67 3.54 10.45
C PRO A 83 -25.65 3.13 9.37
N GLY A 84 -24.38 2.90 9.73
CA GLY A 84 -23.34 2.51 8.79
C GLY A 84 -23.40 1.03 8.43
N ALA A 85 -23.13 0.73 7.16
CA ALA A 85 -23.01 -0.65 6.69
C ALA A 85 -21.83 -1.37 7.39
N PRO A 86 -21.91 -2.68 7.64
CA PRO A 86 -20.78 -3.44 8.13
C PRO A 86 -19.66 -3.47 7.08
N LEU A 87 -18.46 -3.12 7.50
CA LEU A 87 -17.24 -3.07 6.68
C LEU A 87 -16.34 -4.26 6.95
N ASN A 88 -16.23 -4.64 8.23
CA ASN A 88 -15.32 -5.67 8.71
C ASN A 88 -16.00 -7.06 8.74
N LEU A 89 -16.38 -7.54 7.55
CA LEU A 89 -16.97 -8.86 7.30
C LEU A 89 -15.89 -9.84 6.81
N GLU A 90 -16.06 -11.13 7.06
CA GLU A 90 -15.15 -12.17 6.56
C GLU A 90 -15.01 -12.11 5.02
N ASP A 91 -16.11 -11.85 4.31
CA ASP A 91 -16.11 -11.66 2.86
C ASP A 91 -15.22 -10.51 2.37
N ASN A 92 -14.77 -9.61 3.26
CA ASN A 92 -13.90 -8.48 2.95
C ASN A 92 -12.44 -8.69 3.41
N ARG A 93 -12.09 -9.86 3.95
CA ARG A 93 -10.75 -10.14 4.48
C ARG A 93 -10.00 -11.18 3.63
N PRO A 94 -8.67 -11.04 3.45
CA PRO A 94 -7.81 -12.14 3.04
C PRO A 94 -7.68 -13.19 4.18
N PRO A 95 -7.28 -14.44 3.89
CA PRO A 95 -6.66 -14.94 2.65
C PRO A 95 -7.61 -15.41 1.56
N GLU A 96 -8.93 -15.43 1.80
CA GLU A 96 -9.91 -16.02 0.88
C GLU A 96 -10.08 -15.22 -0.42
N LEU A 97 -9.60 -13.98 -0.44
CA LEU A 97 -9.66 -13.08 -1.57
C LEU A 97 -8.40 -13.17 -2.44
N THR A 98 -8.61 -13.33 -3.75
CA THR A 98 -7.55 -13.14 -4.75
C THR A 98 -7.07 -11.68 -4.77
N GLU A 99 -5.85 -11.43 -5.26
CA GLU A 99 -5.30 -10.08 -5.39
C GLU A 99 -6.24 -9.13 -6.18
N ALA A 100 -6.84 -9.64 -7.25
CA ALA A 100 -7.82 -8.89 -8.03
C ALA A 100 -9.08 -8.52 -7.22
N GLN A 101 -9.56 -9.42 -6.35
CA GLN A 101 -10.70 -9.16 -5.48
C GLN A 101 -10.36 -8.17 -4.37
N VAL A 102 -9.17 -8.27 -3.78
CA VAL A 102 -8.66 -7.29 -2.81
C VAL A 102 -8.61 -5.91 -3.45
N LYS A 103 -8.04 -5.81 -4.66
CA LYS A 103 -7.99 -4.55 -5.40
C LYS A 103 -9.40 -4.01 -5.69
N ALA A 104 -10.31 -4.83 -6.19
CA ALA A 104 -11.67 -4.40 -6.49
C ALA A 104 -12.42 -3.90 -5.25
N LYS A 105 -12.23 -4.53 -4.08
CA LYS A 105 -12.81 -4.06 -2.82
C LYS A 105 -12.16 -2.77 -2.33
N ALA A 106 -10.83 -2.65 -2.42
CA ALA A 106 -10.11 -1.44 -2.08
C ALA A 106 -10.56 -0.26 -2.96
N ASP A 107 -10.69 -0.47 -4.27
CA ASP A 107 -11.19 0.52 -5.22
C ASP A 107 -12.63 0.94 -4.86
N ARG A 108 -13.49 -0.02 -4.51
CA ARG A 108 -14.87 0.27 -4.07
C ARG A 108 -14.90 1.09 -2.77
N PHE A 109 -14.10 0.73 -1.77
CA PHE A 109 -14.05 1.49 -0.51
C PHE A 109 -13.48 2.88 -0.72
N ASN A 110 -12.39 3.02 -1.48
CA ASN A 110 -11.82 4.31 -1.81
C ASN A 110 -12.80 5.19 -2.57
N GLY A 111 -13.45 4.68 -3.63
CA GLY A 111 -14.48 5.44 -4.36
C GLY A 111 -15.65 5.86 -3.47
N THR A 112 -16.06 5.00 -2.54
CA THR A 112 -17.12 5.31 -1.56
C THR A 112 -16.70 6.38 -0.56
N ILE A 113 -15.45 6.38 -0.10
CA ILE A 113 -14.91 7.41 0.79
C ILE A 113 -14.77 8.73 0.04
N THR A 114 -14.24 8.69 -1.19
CA THR A 114 -14.04 9.88 -2.03
C THR A 114 -15.36 10.59 -2.31
N CYS A 115 -16.32 9.91 -2.92
CA CYS A 115 -17.56 10.52 -3.42
C CYS A 115 -18.74 10.42 -2.44
N GLY A 116 -18.59 9.69 -1.33
CA GLY A 116 -19.70 9.38 -0.44
C GLY A 116 -20.72 8.44 -1.10
N ARG A 117 -21.93 8.39 -0.53
CA ARG A 117 -23.07 7.66 -1.13
C ARG A 117 -24.31 8.54 -1.13
N VAL A 118 -24.64 9.06 -2.31
CA VAL A 118 -25.84 9.87 -2.56
C VAL A 118 -27.09 9.14 -2.06
N GLY A 119 -27.96 9.87 -1.36
CA GLY A 119 -29.19 9.31 -0.76
C GLY A 119 -28.96 8.54 0.54
N THR A 120 -27.75 8.59 1.12
CA THR A 120 -27.44 8.01 2.44
C THR A 120 -26.79 9.04 3.35
N LEU A 121 -26.57 8.67 4.62
CA LEU A 121 -25.84 9.49 5.59
C LEU A 121 -24.31 9.50 5.40
N MET A 122 -23.78 8.80 4.40
CA MET A 122 -22.34 8.74 4.15
C MET A 122 -21.90 9.90 3.23
N PRO A 123 -21.28 10.97 3.77
CA PRO A 123 -20.84 12.10 2.97
C PRO A 123 -19.60 11.75 2.13
N PRO A 124 -19.27 12.57 1.11
CA PRO A 124 -17.93 12.57 0.53
C PRO A 124 -16.89 13.02 1.56
N TRP A 125 -15.69 12.45 1.47
CA TRP A 125 -14.53 12.81 2.30
C TRP A 125 -13.35 13.32 1.46
N SER A 126 -13.48 13.33 0.13
CA SER A 126 -12.49 13.97 -0.73
C SER A 126 -12.73 15.47 -0.79
N ARG A 127 -11.65 16.24 -0.79
CA ARG A 127 -11.70 17.70 -0.99
C ARG A 127 -12.31 18.08 -2.32
N ASP A 128 -12.10 17.26 -3.35
CA ASP A 128 -12.65 17.49 -4.69
C ASP A 128 -14.17 17.29 -4.75
N GLU A 129 -14.72 16.60 -3.76
CA GLU A 129 -16.15 16.27 -3.65
C GLU A 129 -16.83 17.08 -2.52
N ASN A 130 -16.19 18.18 -2.08
CA ASN A 130 -16.63 19.05 -0.97
C ASN A 130 -16.64 18.38 0.42
N GLY A 131 -15.76 17.40 0.64
CA GLY A 131 -15.49 16.77 1.94
C GLY A 131 -14.36 17.42 2.75
#